data_AF-A0A0G1Y5Z2-F1
#
_entry.id   AF-A0A0G1Y5Z2-F1
#
_cell.length_a   1.000
_cell.length_b   1.000
_cell.length_c   1.000
_cell.angle_alpha   90.00
_cell.angle_beta   90.00
_cell.angle_gamma   90.00
#
_symmetry.space_group_name_H-M   'P 1'
#
loop_
_entity.id
_entity.type
_entity.pdbx_description
1 polymer ?
#
loop_
_entity_poly.entity_id
_entity_poly.type
_entity_poly.pdbx_seq_one_letter_code
_entity_poly.pdbx_strand_id
1 'polypeptide(L)'
;MTGFASVKDAVIRILLVNFDRRGSHTENVPVTFQNLEPGPYSLRTRYFLGTDTKTTEVATTSALTKQIPMTSQRVAILELSKSP
;
A
#
# COMPACT_ATOMS: atom_id res chain seq x y z
N MET A 1 -13.49 3.98 3.17
CA MET A 1 -12.05 3.68 3.31
C MET A 1 -11.41 4.63 4.33
N THR A 2 -10.53 4.12 5.20
CA THR A 2 -9.69 4.94 6.09
C THR A 2 -8.23 4.55 5.91
N GLY A 3 -7.32 5.52 5.90
CA GLY A 3 -5.89 5.31 5.74
C GLY A 3 -5.08 6.08 6.79
N PHE A 4 -4.04 5.45 7.33
CA PHE A 4 -3.04 6.08 8.20
C PHE A 4 -1.66 5.84 7.61
N ALA A 5 -0.83 6.88 7.55
CA ALA A 5 0.52 6.77 6.99
C ALA A 5 1.57 7.26 8.00
N SER A 6 2.74 6.64 7.96
CA SER A 6 3.93 7.12 8.68
C SER A 6 5.18 6.86 7.85
N VAL A 7 6.23 7.64 8.14
CA VAL A 7 7.56 7.43 7.56
C VAL A 7 8.55 7.35 8.70
N LYS A 8 9.32 6.25 8.75
CA LYS A 8 10.37 6.05 9.72
C LYS A 8 11.47 5.17 9.11
N ASP A 9 12.72 5.56 9.33
CA ASP A 9 13.91 4.83 8.84
C ASP A 9 13.87 4.61 7.30
N ALA A 10 13.48 5.64 6.55
CA ALA A 10 13.27 5.60 5.09
C ALA A 10 12.26 4.55 4.59
N VAL A 11 11.41 4.03 5.47
CA VAL A 11 10.29 3.14 5.12
C VAL A 11 8.98 3.89 5.29
N ILE A 12 8.22 3.97 4.20
CA ILE A 12 6.85 4.48 4.20
C ILE A 12 5.93 3.33 4.58
N ARG A 13 5.08 3.54 5.59
CA ARG A 13 4.09 2.56 6.03
C ARG A 13 2.70 3.13 5.93
N ILE A 14 1.78 2.36 5.38
CA ILE A 14 0.38 2.75 5.24
C ILE A 14 -0.50 1.63 5.80
N LEU A 15 -1.32 1.95 6.79
CA LEU A 15 -2.41 1.10 7.23
C LEU A 15 -3.67 1.52 6.48
N LEU A 16 -4.24 0.61 5.69
CA LEU A 16 -5.52 0.80 4.99
C LEU A 16 -6.58 -0.07 5.62
N VAL A 17 -7.75 0.52 5.85
CA VAL A 17 -8.90 -0.15 6.46
C VAL A 17 -10.13 0.09 5.58
N ASN A 18 -10.63 -0.99 4.98
CA ASN A 18 -11.97 -1.00 4.40
C ASN A 18 -12.97 -1.52 5.43
N PHE A 19 -13.49 -0.61 6.26
CA PHE A 19 -14.60 -0.92 7.16
C PHE A 19 -15.92 -0.55 6.48
N ASP A 20 -16.66 -1.56 6.04
CA ASP A 20 -18.01 -1.41 5.47
C ASP A 20 -19.02 -2.13 6.36
N ARG A 21 -19.87 -1.34 7.04
CA ARG A 21 -20.90 -1.81 7.98
C ARG A 21 -21.90 -2.77 7.31
N ARG A 22 -22.09 -2.71 5.98
CA ARG A 22 -23.03 -3.56 5.24
C ARG A 22 -22.38 -4.76 4.56
N GLY A 23 -21.04 -4.85 4.57
CA GLY A 23 -20.35 -6.04 4.07
C GLY A 23 -20.24 -6.15 2.54
N SER A 24 -20.72 -5.18 1.77
CA SER A 24 -21.04 -5.37 0.34
C SER A 24 -20.05 -4.73 -0.63
N HIS A 25 -19.17 -3.83 -0.18
CA HIS A 25 -18.30 -3.08 -1.06
C HIS A 25 -16.89 -3.68 -1.13
N THR A 26 -16.45 -3.99 -2.35
CA THR A 26 -15.05 -4.25 -2.68
C THR A 26 -14.54 -3.06 -3.48
N GLU A 27 -13.43 -2.48 -3.04
CA GLU A 27 -12.81 -1.32 -3.67
C GLU A 27 -11.41 -1.69 -4.16
N ASN A 28 -11.04 -1.23 -5.35
CA ASN A 28 -9.65 -1.23 -5.78
C ASN A 28 -9.07 0.15 -5.47
N VAL A 29 -8.31 0.24 -4.38
CA VAL A 29 -7.90 1.53 -3.81
C VAL A 29 -6.63 2.00 -4.49
N PRO A 30 -6.64 3.16 -5.19
CA PRO A 30 -5.41 3.75 -5.71
C PRO A 30 -4.61 4.35 -4.55
N VAL A 31 -3.38 3.86 -4.38
CA VAL A 31 -2.40 4.41 -3.43
C VAL A 31 -1.25 4.99 -4.23
N THR A 32 -1.07 6.31 -4.14
CA THR A 32 0.02 7.02 -4.81
C THR A 32 1.06 7.46 -3.79
N PHE A 33 2.27 6.92 -3.93
CA PHE A 33 3.46 7.41 -3.25
C PHE A 33 4.03 8.55 -4.09
N GLN A 34 4.28 9.71 -3.48
CA GLN A 34 4.79 10.91 -4.14
C GLN A 34 6.15 11.30 -3.56
N ASN A 35 6.88 12.15 -4.28
CA ASN A 35 8.22 12.62 -3.93
C ASN A 35 9.21 11.47 -3.73
N LEU A 36 9.08 10.42 -4.56
CA LEU A 36 10.06 9.35 -4.62
C LEU A 36 11.24 9.76 -5.51
N GLU A 37 12.43 9.30 -5.15
CA GLU A 37 13.56 9.35 -6.08
C GLU A 37 13.36 8.26 -7.14
N PRO A 38 13.69 8.51 -8.43
CA PRO A 38 13.63 7.45 -9.42
C PRO A 38 14.51 6.26 -9.03
N GLY A 39 13.99 5.05 -9.22
CA GLY A 39 14.71 3.82 -8.89
C GLY A 39 13.83 2.66 -8.43
N PRO A 40 14.46 1.52 -8.08
CA PRO A 40 13.76 0.36 -7.59
C PRO A 40 13.32 0.55 -6.14
N TYR A 41 12.09 0.13 -5.84
CA TYR A 41 11.53 0.07 -4.52
C TYR A 41 11.00 -1.33 -4.25
N SER A 42 11.08 -1.77 -3.00
CA SER A 42 10.39 -2.96 -2.54
C SER A 42 9.07 -2.55 -1.89
N LEU A 43 7.97 -3.07 -2.43
CA LEU A 43 6.64 -2.92 -1.87
C LEU A 43 6.21 -4.24 -1.23
N ARG A 44 5.98 -4.22 0.08
CA ARG A 44 5.32 -5.32 0.77
C ARG A 44 3.86 -4.95 1.05
N THR A 45 2.94 -5.85 0.72
CA THR A 45 1.51 -5.73 1.04
C THR A 45 1.10 -6.89 1.91
N ARG A 46 0.70 -6.62 3.15
CA ARG A 46 0.21 -7.63 4.08
C ARG A 46 -1.26 -7.37 4.41
N TYR A 47 -2.12 -8.29 4.01
CA TYR A 47 -3.51 -8.28 4.44
C TYR A 47 -3.65 -8.96 5.80
N PHE A 48 -4.44 -8.38 6.70
CA PHE A 48 -4.75 -9.02 7.98
C PHE A 48 -5.53 -10.32 7.70
N LEU A 49 -5.03 -11.45 8.23
CA LEU A 49 -5.55 -12.80 7.97
C LEU A 49 -5.64 -13.16 6.48
N GLY A 50 -4.59 -12.88 5.71
CA GLY A 50 -4.56 -13.18 4.29
C GLY A 50 -3.16 -13.21 3.70
N THR A 51 -3.06 -12.86 2.43
CA THR A 51 -1.81 -12.89 1.69
C THR A 51 -0.83 -11.84 2.18
N ASP A 52 0.45 -12.21 2.21
CA ASP A 52 1.59 -11.32 2.38
C ASP A 52 2.43 -11.41 1.11
N THR A 53 2.48 -10.32 0.34
CA THR A 53 3.23 -10.26 -0.92
C THR A 53 4.34 -9.24 -0.83
N LYS A 54 5.45 -9.50 -1.53
CA LYS A 54 6.55 -8.56 -1.70
C LYS A 54 6.88 -8.47 -3.18
N THR A 55 6.81 -7.27 -3.75
CA THR A 55 7.13 -7.00 -5.15
C THR A 55 8.25 -5.96 -5.25
N THR A 56 8.92 -5.95 -6.40
CA THR A 56 9.83 -4.88 -6.78
C THR A 56 9.11 -3.98 -7.77
N GLU A 57 9.06 -2.69 -7.47
CA GLU A 57 8.41 -1.66 -8.27
C GLU A 57 9.47 -0.66 -8.71
N VAL A 58 9.43 -0.22 -9.96
CA VAL A 58 10.37 0.79 -10.47
C VAL A 58 9.65 2.13 -10.57
N ALA A 59 10.03 3.07 -9.73
CA ALA A 59 9.58 4.45 -9.84
C ALA A 59 10.34 5.11 -11.01
N THR A 60 9.65 5.31 -12.14
CA THR A 60 10.20 5.98 -13.33
C THR A 60 10.09 7.50 -13.24
N THR A 61 9.16 7.98 -12.40
CA THR A 61 8.92 9.40 -12.11
C THR A 61 9.01 9.60 -10.59
N SER A 62 8.73 10.82 -10.12
CA SER A 62 8.64 11.12 -8.68
C SER A 62 7.40 10.53 -7.99
N ALA A 63 6.61 9.70 -8.70
CA ALA A 63 5.44 9.04 -8.15
C ALA A 63 5.36 7.56 -8.56
N LEU A 64 4.80 6.76 -7.66
CA LEU A 64 4.44 5.36 -7.88
C LEU A 64 2.99 5.15 -7.41
N THR A 65 2.12 4.71 -8.32
CA THR A 65 0.72 4.41 -8.00
C THR A 65 0.47 2.91 -8.04
N LYS A 66 -0.16 2.37 -7.01
CA LYS A 66 -0.55 0.96 -6.91
C LYS A 66 -2.02 0.83 -6.59
N GLN A 67 -2.65 -0.16 -7.23
CA GLN A 67 -4.03 -0.52 -7.00
C GLN A 67 -4.08 -1.62 -5.95
N ILE A 68 -4.67 -1.33 -4.80
CA ILE A 68 -4.72 -2.25 -3.67
C ILE A 68 -6.14 -2.81 -3.55
N PRO A 69 -6.35 -4.12 -3.85
CA PRO A 69 -7.67 -4.73 -3.76
C PRO A 69 -8.11 -4.91 -2.30
N MET A 70 -9.12 -4.13 -1.91
CA MET A 70 -9.69 -4.09 -0.57
C MET A 70 -11.13 -4.60 -0.59
N THR A 71 -11.34 -5.89 -0.34
CA THR A 71 -12.70 -6.42 -0.11
C THR A 71 -13.29 -5.84 1.17
N SER A 72 -14.58 -6.09 1.40
CA SER A 72 -15.23 -5.67 2.65
C SER A 72 -14.51 -6.19 3.89
N GLN A 73 -14.50 -5.37 4.95
CA GLN A 73 -13.91 -5.65 6.27
C GLN A 73 -12.42 -6.00 6.23
N ARG A 74 -11.71 -5.58 5.17
CA ARG A 74 -10.29 -5.88 4.97
C ARG A 74 -9.39 -4.81 5.58
N VAL A 75 -8.29 -5.25 6.18
CA VAL A 75 -7.19 -4.39 6.63
C VAL A 75 -5.93 -4.79 5.88
N ALA A 76 -5.16 -3.81 5.42
CA ALA A 76 -3.88 -4.01 4.75
C ALA A 76 -2.80 -3.09 5.34
N ILE A 77 -1.58 -3.60 5.46
CA ILE A 77 -0.39 -2.81 5.73
C ILE A 77 0.47 -2.82 4.46
N LEU A 78 0.78 -1.64 3.94
CA LEU A 78 1.74 -1.43 2.87
C LEU A 78 3.03 -0.93 3.49
N GLU A 79 4.16 -1.51 3.08
CA GLU A 79 5.50 -1.04 3.43
C GLU A 79 6.27 -0.80 2.13
N LEU A 80 6.69 0.43 1.88
CA LEU A 80 7.51 0.80 0.73
C LEU A 80 8.88 1.29 1.20
N SER A 81 9.94 0.68 0.69
CA SER A 81 11.33 1.08 0.94
C SER A 81 12.13 1.06 -0.35
N LYS A 82 13.08 1.99 -0.50
CA LYS A 82 14.01 1.95 -1.65
C LYS A 82 14.79 0.63 -1.59
N SER A 83 14.88 -0.06 -2.73
CA SER A 83 15.73 -1.25 -2.81
C SER A 83 17.21 -0.81 -2.78
N PRO A 84 18.11 -1.62 -2.19
CA PRO A 84 19.54 -1.34 -2.23
C PRO A 84 20.08 -1.26 -3.66
#